data_AF-A0A0P4VGH2-F1
#
_entry.id   AF-A0A0P4VGH2-F1
#
_cell.length_a   1.000
_cell.length_b   1.000
_cell.length_c   1.000
_cell.angle_alpha   90.00
_cell.angle_beta   90.00
_cell.angle_gamma   90.00
#
_symmetry.space_group_name_H-M   'P 1'
#
loop_
_entity.id
_entity.type
_entity.pdbx_description
1 polymer ?
#
loop_
_entity_poly.entity_id
_entity_poly.type
_entity_poly.pdbx_seq_one_letter_code
_entity_poly.pdbx_strand_id
1 'polypeptide(L)'
;TSSSHEVHEFKKKDSKGKSLANEERENVEEVVMKKARFEVYKFAQTGLSNVERQKSQFDLALKLGAIPRKNKAINYKVLKEEKQAKKKAEYDMMTQMEKNIKPRAKRKIKDTKSKLHRKRNFGAGILKTYGELRRKK
;
A
#
# COMPACT_ATOMS: atom_id res chain seq x y z
N THR A 1 -1.44 -33.92 6.96
CA THR A 1 -2.33 -33.05 7.74
C THR A 1 -2.78 -31.92 6.83
N SER A 2 -4.01 -31.96 6.31
CA SER A 2 -4.51 -30.89 5.45
C SER A 2 -4.79 -29.65 6.30
N SER A 3 -4.21 -28.52 5.90
CA SER A 3 -4.48 -27.21 6.49
C SER A 3 -5.83 -26.75 5.96
N SER A 4 -6.83 -26.64 6.85
CA SER A 4 -8.12 -26.04 6.52
C SER A 4 -7.94 -24.52 6.39
N HIS A 5 -8.21 -23.97 5.21
CA HIS A 5 -8.35 -22.53 5.01
C HIS A 5 -9.81 -22.15 5.23
N GLU A 6 -10.11 -21.44 6.31
CA GLU A 6 -11.41 -20.80 6.51
C GLU A 6 -11.49 -19.54 5.64
N VAL A 7 -12.38 -19.56 4.65
CA VAL A 7 -12.76 -18.39 3.85
C VAL A 7 -13.83 -17.64 4.63
N HIS A 8 -13.46 -16.48 5.20
CA HIS A 8 -14.43 -15.61 5.85
C HIS A 8 -15.19 -14.80 4.78
N GLU A 9 -16.42 -15.22 4.47
CA GLU A 9 -17.32 -14.47 3.59
C GLU A 9 -17.94 -13.28 4.34
N PHE A 10 -17.65 -12.07 3.86
CA PHE A 10 -18.34 -10.86 4.31
C PHE A 10 -19.76 -10.83 3.72
N LYS A 11 -20.76 -11.18 4.54
CA LYS A 11 -22.18 -10.99 4.21
C LYS A 11 -22.45 -9.48 4.08
N LYS A 12 -22.76 -9.01 2.87
CA LYS A 12 -23.31 -7.67 2.67
C LYS A 12 -24.66 -7.61 3.38
N LYS A 13 -24.79 -6.65 4.30
CA LYS A 13 -26.05 -6.35 4.98
C LYS A 13 -26.94 -5.59 3.99
N ASP A 14 -27.88 -6.30 3.37
CA ASP A 14 -28.89 -5.67 2.52
C ASP A 14 -29.77 -4.77 3.38
N SER A 15 -29.64 -3.45 3.21
CA SER A 15 -30.55 -2.47 3.82
C SER A 15 -31.89 -2.49 3.08
N LYS A 16 -32.67 -3.54 3.27
CA LYS A 16 -34.06 -3.59 2.82
C LYS A 16 -34.93 -2.78 3.79
N GLY A 17 -35.24 -1.56 3.40
CA GLY A 17 -36.16 -0.68 4.13
C GLY A 17 -35.81 0.80 4.02
N LYS A 18 -35.61 1.32 2.81
CA LYS A 18 -35.67 2.78 2.59
C LYS A 18 -37.04 3.09 2.00
N SER A 19 -37.80 3.96 2.68
CA SER A 19 -39.02 4.52 2.11
C SER A 19 -38.65 5.41 0.92
N LEU A 20 -39.52 5.49 -0.09
CA LEU A 20 -39.32 6.33 -1.28
C LEU A 20 -38.96 7.79 -0.93
N ALA A 21 -39.56 8.32 0.15
CA ALA A 21 -39.25 9.66 0.67
C ALA A 21 -37.82 9.79 1.24
N ASN A 22 -37.22 8.70 1.73
CA ASN A 22 -35.84 8.69 2.21
C ASN A 22 -34.86 8.54 1.04
N GLU A 23 -35.23 7.79 0.00
CA GLU A 23 -34.43 7.69 -1.24
C GLU A 23 -34.39 9.02 -2.00
N GLU A 24 -35.50 9.75 -2.07
CA GLU A 24 -35.56 11.08 -2.67
C GLU A 24 -34.70 12.10 -1.92
N ARG A 25 -34.74 12.09 -0.58
CA ARG A 25 -33.89 12.95 0.26
C ARG A 25 -32.41 12.62 0.10
N GLU A 26 -32.05 11.33 0.11
CA GLU A 26 -30.68 10.88 -0.14
C GLU A 26 -30.20 11.27 -1.55
N ASN A 27 -31.08 11.24 -2.56
CA ASN A 27 -30.75 11.68 -3.92
C ASN A 27 -30.47 13.19 -3.96
N VAL A 28 -31.30 14.01 -3.31
CA VAL A 28 -31.10 15.46 -3.22
C VAL A 28 -29.78 15.78 -2.49
N GLU A 29 -29.50 15.13 -1.36
CA GLU A 29 -28.25 15.29 -0.63
C GLU A 29 -27.04 14.87 -1.47
N GLU A 30 -27.14 13.76 -2.22
CA GLU A 30 -26.07 13.31 -3.10
C GLU A 30 -25.80 14.31 -4.23
N VAL A 31 -26.85 14.89 -4.82
CA VAL A 31 -26.73 15.93 -5.85
C VAL A 31 -26.07 17.19 -5.29
N VAL A 32 -26.46 17.62 -4.09
CA VAL A 32 -25.85 18.77 -3.40
C VAL A 32 -24.38 18.49 -3.12
N MET A 33 -24.05 17.30 -2.61
CA MET A 33 -22.67 16.92 -2.31
C MET A 33 -21.82 16.77 -3.57
N LYS A 34 -22.37 16.28 -4.68
CA LYS A 34 -21.69 16.24 -6.00
C LYS A 34 -21.32 17.64 -6.48
N LYS A 35 -22.24 18.60 -6.34
CA LYS A 35 -21.98 20.01 -6.67
C LYS A 35 -20.90 20.62 -5.77
N ALA A 36 -21.03 20.45 -4.46
CA ALA A 36 -20.05 20.96 -3.49
C ALA A 36 -18.64 20.41 -3.75
N ARG A 37 -18.50 19.10 -4.04
CA ARG A 37 -17.22 18.48 -4.41
C ARG A 37 -16.61 19.12 -5.67
N PHE A 38 -17.44 19.42 -6.66
CA PHE A 38 -16.98 20.06 -7.90
C PHE A 38 -16.53 21.51 -7.66
N GLU A 39 -17.24 22.27 -6.82
CA GLU A 39 -16.86 23.63 -6.46
C GLU A 39 -15.54 23.66 -5.69
N VAL A 40 -15.35 22.76 -4.72
CA VAL A 40 -14.08 22.60 -4.02
C VAL A 40 -12.94 22.27 -5.00
N TYR A 41 -13.18 21.36 -5.95
CA TYR A 41 -12.20 21.05 -6.99
C TYR A 41 -11.86 22.26 -7.85
N LYS A 42 -12.86 23.02 -8.32
CA LYS A 42 -12.67 24.25 -9.10
C LYS A 42 -11.88 25.29 -8.31
N PHE A 43 -12.18 25.48 -7.03
CA PHE A 43 -11.45 26.36 -6.13
C PHE A 43 -9.99 25.92 -5.96
N ALA A 44 -9.73 24.63 -5.76
CA ALA A 44 -8.37 24.11 -5.69
C ALA A 44 -7.56 24.40 -6.97
N GLN A 45 -8.21 24.39 -8.14
CA GLN A 45 -7.55 24.70 -9.41
C GLN A 45 -7.20 26.18 -9.60
N THR A 46 -7.88 27.11 -8.92
CA THR A 46 -7.61 28.55 -9.10
C THR A 46 -6.25 28.93 -8.53
N GLY A 47 -5.80 28.27 -7.45
CA GLY A 47 -4.50 28.49 -6.83
C GLY A 47 -3.30 27.84 -7.54
N LEU A 48 -3.53 27.03 -8.58
CA LEU A 48 -2.47 26.36 -9.34
C LEU A 48 -1.88 27.25 -10.42
N SER A 49 -0.60 27.02 -10.76
CA SER A 49 0.03 27.63 -11.93
C SER A 49 -0.65 27.18 -13.24
N ASN A 50 -0.47 27.93 -14.32
CA ASN A 50 -1.10 27.60 -15.61
C ASN A 50 -0.78 26.18 -16.10
N VAL A 51 0.47 25.73 -15.91
CA VAL A 51 0.91 24.40 -16.32
C VAL A 51 0.26 23.30 -15.48
N GLU A 52 0.20 23.49 -14.16
CA GLU A 52 -0.42 22.53 -13.24
C GLU A 52 -1.93 22.46 -13.42
N ARG A 53 -2.58 23.60 -13.69
CA ARG A 53 -3.99 23.67 -14.01
C ARG A 53 -4.32 22.88 -15.28
N GLN A 54 -3.54 23.06 -16.35
CA GLN A 54 -3.72 22.32 -17.59
C GLN A 54 -3.56 20.80 -17.40
N LYS A 55 -2.56 20.38 -16.60
CA LYS A 55 -2.38 18.96 -16.23
C LYS A 55 -3.60 18.43 -15.47
N SER A 56 -4.06 19.16 -14.45
CA SER A 56 -5.24 18.79 -13.65
C SER A 56 -6.50 18.64 -14.51
N GLN A 57 -6.73 19.55 -15.46
CA GLN A 57 -7.84 19.50 -16.40
C GLN A 57 -7.71 18.33 -17.38
N PHE A 58 -6.51 18.07 -17.89
CA PHE A 58 -6.25 16.94 -18.77
C PHE A 58 -6.51 15.61 -18.05
N ASP A 59 -6.03 15.46 -16.81
CA ASP A 59 -6.26 14.27 -15.99
C ASP A 59 -7.74 14.06 -15.68
N LEU A 60 -8.48 15.15 -15.42
CA LEU A 60 -9.93 15.08 -15.24
C LEU A 60 -10.63 14.63 -16.52
N ALA A 61 -10.27 15.20 -17.67
CA ALA A 61 -10.83 14.83 -18.97
C ALA A 61 -10.62 13.33 -19.24
N LEU A 62 -9.43 12.79 -18.97
CA LEU A 62 -9.15 11.36 -19.10
C LEU A 62 -10.04 10.51 -18.19
N LYS A 63 -10.23 10.91 -16.93
CA LYS A 63 -11.12 10.21 -15.99
C LYS A 63 -12.59 10.22 -16.43
N LEU A 64 -13.01 11.27 -17.12
CA LEU A 64 -14.34 11.40 -17.72
C LEU A 64 -14.49 10.63 -19.04
N GLY A 65 -13.43 9.94 -19.49
CA GLY A 65 -13.45 9.13 -20.71
C GLY A 65 -13.02 9.87 -21.97
N ALA A 66 -12.40 11.05 -21.85
CA ALA A 66 -11.77 11.70 -23.00
C ALA A 66 -10.63 10.82 -23.54
N ILE A 67 -10.51 10.78 -24.87
CA ILE A 67 -9.46 10.02 -25.54
C ILE A 67 -8.14 10.78 -25.40
N PRO A 68 -7.06 10.15 -24.87
CA PRO A 68 -5.76 10.79 -24.78
C PRO A 68 -5.26 11.19 -26.17
N ARG A 69 -4.57 12.34 -26.25
CA ARG A 69 -3.98 12.81 -27.50
C ARG A 69 -2.94 11.80 -27.98
N LYS A 70 -2.96 11.48 -29.28
CA LYS A 70 -1.98 10.59 -29.91
C LYS A 70 -0.58 11.19 -29.83
N ASN A 71 0.40 10.34 -29.54
CA ASN A 71 1.81 10.72 -29.59
C ASN A 71 2.22 11.05 -31.04
N LYS A 72 3.23 11.92 -31.18
CA LYS A 72 3.83 12.21 -32.49
C LYS A 72 4.43 10.93 -33.08
N ALA A 73 4.26 10.74 -34.38
CA ALA A 73 4.95 9.68 -35.11
C ALA A 73 6.45 10.02 -35.15
N ILE A 74 7.29 9.10 -34.70
CA ILE A 74 8.75 9.22 -34.72
C ILE A 74 9.34 7.96 -35.35
N ASN A 75 10.50 8.09 -35.99
CA ASN A 75 11.19 6.97 -36.62
C ASN A 75 11.51 5.90 -35.57
N TYR A 76 11.22 4.63 -35.88
CA TYR A 76 11.42 3.52 -34.97
C TYR A 76 12.86 3.38 -34.47
N LYS A 77 13.86 3.65 -35.32
CA LYS A 77 15.28 3.58 -34.94
C LYS A 77 15.59 4.57 -33.80
N VAL A 78 15.11 5.81 -33.95
CA VAL A 78 15.25 6.87 -32.94
C VAL A 78 14.50 6.50 -31.64
N LEU A 79 13.25 6.04 -31.75
CA LEU A 79 12.47 5.61 -30.59
C LEU A 79 13.15 4.48 -29.79
N LYS A 80 13.79 3.54 -30.49
CA LYS A 80 14.50 2.42 -29.88
C LYS A 80 15.73 2.90 -29.11
N GLU A 81 16.51 3.80 -29.70
CA GLU A 81 17.68 4.40 -29.07
C GLU A 81 17.29 5.21 -27.83
N GLU A 82 16.26 6.06 -27.91
CA GLU A 82 15.74 6.81 -26.76
C GLU A 82 15.30 5.89 -25.61
N LYS A 83 14.59 4.80 -25.93
CA LYS A 83 14.18 3.81 -24.92
C LYS A 83 15.37 3.11 -24.27
N GLN A 84 16.41 2.79 -25.03
CA GLN A 84 17.63 2.19 -24.49
C GLN A 84 18.40 3.17 -23.61
N ALA A 85 18.53 4.43 -24.03
CA ALA A 85 19.19 5.48 -23.27
C ALA A 85 18.47 5.74 -21.93
N LYS A 86 17.13 5.83 -21.94
CA LYS A 86 16.32 5.98 -20.71
C LYS A 86 16.51 4.82 -19.75
N LYS A 87 16.47 3.57 -20.23
CA LYS A 87 16.70 2.39 -19.40
C LYS A 87 18.10 2.37 -18.78
N LYS A 88 19.12 2.76 -19.54
CA LYS A 88 20.50 2.87 -19.02
C LYS A 88 20.59 3.95 -17.95
N ALA A 89 20.01 5.13 -18.18
CA ALA A 89 19.99 6.22 -17.20
C ALA A 89 19.25 5.83 -15.91
N GLU A 90 18.11 5.15 -16.02
CA GLU A 90 17.36 4.63 -14.86
C GLU A 90 18.17 3.59 -14.09
N TYR A 91 18.84 2.67 -14.80
CA TYR A 91 19.73 1.69 -14.18
C TYR A 91 20.91 2.36 -13.49
N ASP A 92 21.58 3.30 -14.14
CA ASP A 92 22.71 4.03 -13.58
C ASP A 92 22.28 4.83 -12.33
N MET A 93 21.13 5.48 -12.36
CA MET A 93 20.55 6.17 -11.20
C MET A 93 20.27 5.19 -10.05
N MET A 94 19.67 4.03 -10.32
CA MET A 94 19.45 2.98 -9.32
C MET A 94 20.75 2.46 -8.74
N THR A 95 21.75 2.14 -9.56
CA THR A 95 23.04 1.65 -9.06
C THR A 95 23.80 2.70 -8.25
N GLN A 96 23.69 3.99 -8.60
CA GLN A 96 24.26 5.08 -7.79
C GLN A 96 23.56 5.18 -6.43
N MET A 97 22.22 5.07 -6.40
CA MET A 97 21.47 5.03 -5.15
C MET A 97 21.86 3.82 -4.29
N GLU A 98 22.01 2.64 -4.90
CA GLU A 98 22.46 1.41 -4.19
C GLU A 98 23.88 1.53 -3.64
N LYS A 99 24.82 2.10 -4.40
CA LYS A 99 26.21 2.34 -3.96
C LYS A 99 26.31 3.31 -2.78
N ASN A 100 25.37 4.25 -2.67
CA ASN A 100 25.30 5.22 -1.58
C ASN A 100 24.65 4.65 -0.30
N ILE A 101 24.04 3.47 -0.38
CA ILE A 101 23.55 2.74 0.80
C ILE A 101 24.74 2.00 1.40
N LYS A 102 25.27 2.49 2.53
CA LYS A 102 26.28 1.76 3.31
C LYS A 102 25.79 0.32 3.53
N PRO A 103 26.54 -0.72 3.12
CA PRO A 103 26.11 -2.08 3.36
C PRO A 103 25.98 -2.24 4.88
N ARG A 104 24.76 -2.51 5.35
CA ARG A 104 24.55 -2.89 6.75
C ARG A 104 25.43 -4.11 6.99
N ALA A 105 26.40 -3.98 7.89
CA ALA A 105 27.29 -5.08 8.26
C ALA A 105 26.42 -6.31 8.53
N LYS A 106 26.61 -7.38 7.76
CA LYS A 106 25.90 -8.63 8.01
C LYS A 106 26.29 -9.08 9.40
N ARG A 107 25.40 -8.91 10.37
CA ARG A 107 25.59 -9.49 11.70
C ARG A 107 25.78 -10.98 11.45
N LYS A 108 26.95 -11.52 11.79
CA LYS A 108 27.15 -12.96 11.82
C LYS A 108 26.08 -13.50 12.76
N ILE A 109 25.03 -14.09 12.21
CA ILE A 109 24.05 -14.84 12.99
C ILE A 109 24.85 -16.02 13.52
N LYS A 110 25.28 -15.91 14.78
CA LYS A 110 25.96 -17.01 15.47
C LYS A 110 24.95 -18.14 15.52
N ASP A 111 25.26 -19.25 14.86
CA ASP A 111 24.38 -20.41 14.77
C ASP A 111 23.80 -20.75 16.17
N THR A 112 22.49 -20.64 16.27
CA THR A 112 21.71 -20.88 17.50
C THR A 112 21.68 -22.36 17.90
N LYS A 113 22.36 -23.23 17.15
CA LYS A 113 22.56 -24.65 17.50
C LYS A 113 23.64 -24.86 18.57
N SER A 114 24.43 -23.83 18.91
CA SER A 114 25.35 -23.93 20.04
C SER A 114 24.71 -23.37 21.32
N LYS A 115 24.47 -24.25 22.29
CA LYS A 115 24.20 -23.99 23.74
C LYS A 115 22.76 -24.06 24.27
N LEU A 116 21.85 -24.82 23.66
CA LEU A 116 20.67 -25.33 24.39
C LEU A 116 20.98 -26.64 25.15
N HIS A 117 22.12 -26.71 25.84
CA HIS A 117 22.42 -27.79 26.80
C HIS A 117 23.10 -27.25 28.06
N ARG A 118 22.70 -26.06 28.55
CA ARG A 118 22.90 -25.79 29.97
C ARG A 118 21.86 -26.61 30.73
N LYS A 119 22.23 -27.81 31.17
CA LYS A 119 21.46 -28.52 32.20
C LYS A 119 21.30 -27.54 33.35
N ARG A 120 20.07 -27.05 33.55
CA ARG A 120 19.74 -26.28 34.74
C ARG A 120 19.81 -27.27 35.90
N ASN A 121 20.58 -26.95 36.93
CA ASN A 121 20.67 -27.79 38.12
C ASN A 121 19.25 -28.03 38.65
N PHE A 122 18.92 -29.28 38.99
CA PHE A 122 17.66 -29.62 39.64
C PHE A 122 17.56 -28.79 40.94
N GLY A 123 16.52 -27.96 41.06
CA GLY A 123 16.41 -26.94 42.11
C GLY A 123 16.69 -25.48 41.68
N ALA A 124 16.95 -25.20 40.40
CA ALA A 124 17.10 -23.83 39.90
C ALA A 124 15.82 -23.28 39.25
N GLY A 125 15.45 -22.03 39.56
CA GLY A 125 14.28 -21.34 39.03
C GLY A 125 13.12 -21.32 40.03
N ILE A 126 11.88 -21.38 39.53
CA ILE A 126 10.65 -21.25 40.33
C ILE A 126 10.51 -22.33 41.42
N LEU A 127 11.19 -23.46 41.27
CA LEU A 127 11.24 -24.54 42.25
C LEU A 127 11.99 -24.10 43.53
N LYS A 128 12.95 -23.17 43.40
CA LYS A 128 13.66 -22.55 44.53
C LYS A 128 12.77 -21.59 45.31
N THR A 129 11.90 -20.84 44.60
CA THR A 129 11.06 -19.81 45.21
C THR A 129 9.83 -20.40 45.89
N TYR A 130 9.28 -21.49 45.36
CA TYR A 130 8.00 -22.03 45.83
C TYR A 130 8.07 -23.43 46.45
N GLY A 131 9.24 -24.08 46.43
CA GLY A 131 9.45 -25.39 47.05
C GLY A 131 8.68 -26.52 46.37
N GLU A 132 8.99 -27.77 46.74
CA GLU A 132 8.28 -28.95 46.25
C GLU A 132 7.09 -29.29 47.16
N LEU A 133 5.89 -29.34 46.58
CA LEU A 133 4.68 -29.82 47.26
C LEU A 133 4.71 -31.35 47.37
N ARG A 134 5.08 -31.87 48.55
CA ARG A 134 4.96 -33.30 48.86
C ARG A 134 3.49 -33.67 49.06
N ARG A 135 2.89 -34.39 48.10
CA ARG A 135 1.60 -35.04 48.32
C ARG A 135 1.77 -36.15 49.35
N LYS A 136 1.03 -36.08 50.46
CA LYS A 136 0.91 -37.22 51.38
C LYS A 136 0.06 -38.31 50.71
N LYS A 137 0.46 -39.57 50.93
CA LYS A 137 -0.27 -40.77 50.53
C LYS A 137 -1.61 -40.85 51.26
#